data_AF-A0A958NPI4-F1
#
_entry.id   AF-A0A958NPI4-F1
#
_cell.length_a   1.000
_cell.length_b   1.000
_cell.length_c   1.000
_cell.angle_alpha   90.00
_cell.angle_beta   90.00
_cell.angle_gamma   90.00
#
_symmetry.space_group_name_H-M   'P 1'
#
loop_
_entity.id
_entity.type
_entity.pdbx_description
1 polymer ?
#
loop_
_entity_poly.entity_id
_entity_poly.type
_entity_poly.pdbx_seq_one_letter_code
_entity_poly.pdbx_strand_id
1 'polypeptide(L)'
;MINICLIYDMDNIPHEIIRQTAGNSGVVNGCKFTLYNQENIDQLPGECDALIVLNTPFTTIRTRCHANLIYLVSQEAPNDRYKWHRNSFKHFSQVYTQWPLKKKNVVPSHGFLSWYIDKSYDELQTMDLNEPRKNDVAYIGNKESILIGQVKRNEFVEELNRVFANDNNLSFDLLGRTYGAPVDNKCDKLAEYKYALAIENTIVDHYW
;
A
#
# COMPACT_ATOMS: atom_id res chain seq x y z
N MET A 1 -25.53 -9.45 -6.98
CA MET A 1 -24.23 -8.74 -6.95
C MET A 1 -24.18 -8.00 -5.63
N ILE A 2 -23.13 -8.19 -4.83
CA ILE A 2 -22.96 -7.55 -3.52
C ILE A 2 -22.34 -6.18 -3.75
N ASN A 3 -22.94 -5.11 -3.23
CA ASN A 3 -22.45 -3.74 -3.37
C ASN A 3 -21.61 -3.36 -2.16
N ILE A 4 -20.33 -3.07 -2.40
CA ILE A 4 -19.37 -2.69 -1.38
C ILE A 4 -19.01 -1.22 -1.56
N CYS A 5 -19.30 -0.41 -0.55
CA CYS A 5 -18.78 0.95 -0.48
C CYS A 5 -17.36 0.90 0.11
N LEU A 6 -16.39 1.45 -0.61
CA LEU A 6 -15.01 1.58 -0.15
C LEU A 6 -14.69 3.05 0.06
N ILE A 7 -14.40 3.43 1.30
CA ILE A 7 -14.03 4.79 1.68
C ILE A 7 -12.51 4.90 1.80
N TYR A 8 -11.91 5.93 1.20
CA TYR A 8 -10.48 6.19 1.23
C TYR A 8 -10.19 7.69 1.42
N ASP A 9 -8.96 8.02 1.85
CA ASP A 9 -8.56 9.38 2.24
C ASP A 9 -7.29 9.88 1.53
N MET A 10 -6.76 9.11 0.55
CA MET A 10 -5.55 9.49 -0.20
C MET A 10 -5.85 9.72 -1.67
N ASP A 11 -5.33 10.81 -2.23
CA ASP A 11 -5.68 11.35 -3.55
C ASP A 11 -5.47 10.39 -4.74
N ASN A 12 -4.60 9.38 -4.59
CA ASN A 12 -4.21 8.51 -5.70
C ASN A 12 -4.81 7.10 -5.67
N ILE A 13 -5.54 6.69 -4.63
CA ILE A 13 -6.04 5.32 -4.47
C ILE A 13 -7.09 4.85 -5.52
N PRO A 14 -8.02 5.69 -6.04
CA PRO A 14 -9.20 5.17 -6.70
C PRO A 14 -8.92 4.52 -8.06
N HIS A 15 -7.98 5.08 -8.83
CA HIS A 15 -7.53 4.48 -10.09
C HIS A 15 -6.82 3.14 -9.84
N GLU A 16 -6.13 2.99 -8.71
CA GLU A 16 -5.31 1.81 -8.46
C GLU A 16 -6.14 0.60 -8.06
N ILE A 17 -7.16 0.79 -7.23
CA ILE A 17 -8.01 -0.32 -6.78
C ILE A 17 -8.83 -0.86 -7.95
N ILE A 18 -9.45 0.02 -8.74
CA ILE A 18 -10.29 -0.40 -9.86
C ILE A 18 -9.44 -1.04 -10.96
N ARG A 19 -8.26 -0.49 -11.29
CA ARG A 19 -7.39 -1.08 -12.32
C ARG A 19 -6.81 -2.44 -11.95
N GLN A 20 -6.80 -2.78 -10.65
CA GLN A 20 -6.38 -4.09 -10.16
C GLN A 20 -7.47 -5.17 -10.27
N THR A 21 -8.59 -4.87 -10.93
CA THR A 21 -9.63 -5.85 -11.25
C THR A 21 -9.66 -6.14 -12.75
N ALA A 22 -10.05 -7.36 -13.12
CA ALA A 22 -10.19 -7.75 -14.52
C ALA A 22 -11.09 -6.77 -15.29
N GLY A 23 -10.64 -6.32 -16.45
CA GLY A 23 -11.31 -5.33 -17.29
C GLY A 23 -11.49 -3.95 -16.63
N ASN A 24 -10.74 -3.64 -15.56
CA ASN A 24 -10.92 -2.44 -14.74
C ASN A 24 -12.36 -2.28 -14.22
N SER A 25 -13.04 -3.40 -13.94
CA SER A 25 -14.49 -3.42 -13.71
C SER A 25 -14.91 -2.98 -12.30
N GLY A 26 -14.00 -3.04 -11.34
CA GLY A 26 -14.32 -2.93 -9.92
C GLY A 26 -15.12 -4.12 -9.39
N VAL A 27 -15.15 -5.25 -10.12
CA VAL A 27 -15.91 -6.44 -9.75
C VAL A 27 -14.97 -7.61 -9.48
N VAL A 28 -15.09 -8.21 -8.30
CA VAL A 28 -14.32 -9.40 -7.89
C VAL A 28 -15.27 -10.37 -7.21
N ASN A 29 -15.32 -11.62 -7.68
CA ASN A 29 -16.11 -12.70 -7.07
C ASN A 29 -17.60 -12.34 -6.79
N GLY A 30 -18.22 -11.58 -7.69
CA GLY A 30 -19.62 -11.15 -7.56
C GLY A 30 -19.86 -9.95 -6.62
N CYS A 31 -18.79 -9.36 -6.08
CA CYS A 31 -18.79 -8.12 -5.33
C CYS A 31 -18.38 -6.95 -6.23
N LYS A 32 -19.15 -5.86 -6.20
CA LYS A 32 -18.85 -4.62 -6.90
C LYS A 32 -18.40 -3.55 -5.89
N PHE A 33 -17.24 -2.97 -6.13
CA PHE A 33 -16.68 -1.90 -5.32
C PHE A 33 -17.06 -0.54 -5.91
N THR A 34 -17.61 0.35 -5.08
CA THR A 34 -17.81 1.75 -5.41
C THR A 34 -17.02 2.60 -4.43
N LEU A 35 -16.19 3.50 -4.96
CA LEU A 35 -15.18 4.21 -4.19
C LEU A 35 -15.64 5.60 -3.83
N TYR A 36 -15.41 5.98 -2.58
CA TYR A 36 -15.74 7.30 -2.06
C TYR A 36 -14.57 7.90 -1.27
N ASN A 37 -14.35 9.19 -1.41
CA ASN A 37 -13.43 9.99 -0.61
C ASN A 37 -14.13 11.24 -0.10
N GLN A 38 -13.38 12.15 0.53
CA GLN A 38 -13.91 13.42 1.00
C GLN A 38 -14.59 14.26 -0.10
N GLU A 39 -14.17 14.14 -1.35
CA GLU A 39 -14.68 14.97 -2.47
C GLU A 39 -16.04 14.51 -2.98
N ASN A 40 -16.35 13.22 -2.88
CA ASN A 40 -17.60 12.65 -3.38
C ASN A 40 -18.43 11.94 -2.29
N ILE A 41 -18.09 12.12 -1.01
CA ILE A 41 -18.77 11.46 0.11
C ILE A 41 -20.27 11.77 0.16
N ASP A 42 -20.68 12.95 -0.33
CA ASP A 42 -22.09 13.35 -0.43
C ASP A 42 -22.89 12.50 -1.43
N GLN A 43 -22.20 11.75 -2.30
CA GLN A 43 -22.78 10.80 -3.25
C GLN A 43 -22.86 9.37 -2.68
N LEU A 44 -22.39 9.15 -1.45
CA LEU A 44 -22.48 7.85 -0.78
C LEU A 44 -23.95 7.43 -0.66
N PRO A 45 -24.33 6.21 -1.09
CA PRO A 45 -25.71 5.77 -1.00
C PRO A 45 -26.14 5.63 0.46
N GLY A 46 -27.43 5.85 0.71
CA GLY A 46 -28.03 5.67 2.02
C GLY A 46 -27.97 4.22 2.53
N GLU A 47 -27.65 3.25 1.67
CA GLU A 47 -27.42 1.85 2.02
C GLU A 47 -26.41 1.15 1.10
N CYS A 48 -25.71 0.16 1.65
CA CYS A 48 -24.82 -0.78 0.94
C CYS A 48 -24.79 -2.14 1.66
N ASP A 49 -24.32 -3.18 0.98
CA ASP A 49 -24.25 -4.52 1.57
C ASP A 49 -23.07 -4.65 2.55
N ALA A 50 -21.93 -4.03 2.20
CA ALA A 50 -20.72 -3.97 3.02
C ALA A 50 -20.06 -2.59 2.92
N LEU A 51 -19.38 -2.19 4.00
CA LEU A 51 -18.60 -0.96 4.08
C LEU A 51 -17.14 -1.31 4.40
N ILE A 52 -16.22 -0.89 3.56
CA ILE A 52 -14.77 -0.95 3.81
C ILE A 52 -14.26 0.47 3.93
N VAL A 53 -13.45 0.72 4.95
CA VAL A 53 -12.82 2.02 5.17
C VAL A 53 -11.32 1.80 5.25
N LEU A 54 -10.57 2.51 4.40
CA LEU A 54 -9.12 2.52 4.39
C LEU A 54 -8.63 3.65 5.28
N ASN A 55 -7.90 3.31 6.35
CA ASN A 55 -7.58 4.21 7.46
C ASN A 55 -8.83 4.88 8.07
N THR A 56 -8.63 5.80 9.01
CA THR A 56 -9.74 6.57 9.60
C THR A 56 -9.93 7.85 8.81
N PRO A 57 -11.08 8.04 8.12
CA PRO A 57 -11.34 9.25 7.36
C PRO A 57 -11.61 10.43 8.30
N PHE A 58 -11.24 11.63 7.87
CA PHE A 58 -11.56 12.87 8.59
C PHE A 58 -12.99 13.38 8.35
N THR A 59 -13.80 12.63 7.58
CA THR A 59 -15.20 12.94 7.29
C THR A 59 -16.17 11.98 7.99
N THR A 60 -17.40 12.43 8.20
CA THR A 60 -18.46 11.59 8.76
C THR A 60 -19.09 10.73 7.67
N ILE A 61 -19.03 9.41 7.84
CA ILE A 61 -19.70 8.45 6.96
C ILE A 61 -21.12 8.18 7.47
N ARG A 62 -22.12 8.28 6.60
CA ARG A 62 -23.53 7.97 6.91
C ARG A 62 -24.12 7.03 5.87
N THR A 63 -24.24 5.75 6.21
CA THR A 63 -24.89 4.74 5.36
C THR A 63 -25.46 3.60 6.22
N ARG A 64 -26.48 2.90 5.74
CA ARG A 64 -26.97 1.66 6.34
C ARG A 64 -26.19 0.48 5.75
N CYS A 65 -25.71 -0.40 6.62
CA CYS A 65 -24.95 -1.58 6.23
C CYS A 65 -25.22 -2.71 7.23
N HIS A 66 -25.04 -3.95 6.80
CA HIS A 66 -25.08 -5.08 7.73
C HIS A 66 -24.02 -4.90 8.83
N ALA A 67 -24.41 -5.03 10.10
CA ALA A 67 -23.55 -4.70 11.23
C ALA A 67 -22.26 -5.55 11.33
N ASN A 68 -22.24 -6.73 10.70
CA ASN A 68 -21.06 -7.62 10.65
C ASN A 68 -20.17 -7.42 9.40
N LEU A 69 -20.54 -6.51 8.49
CA LEU A 69 -19.83 -6.28 7.21
C LEU A 69 -19.28 -4.85 7.14
N ILE A 70 -18.79 -4.35 8.27
CA ILE A 70 -18.21 -3.02 8.42
C ILE A 70 -16.74 -3.17 8.79
N TYR A 71 -15.85 -2.88 7.85
CA TYR A 71 -14.42 -3.18 7.93
C TYR A 71 -13.59 -1.91 7.96
N LEU A 72 -12.57 -1.91 8.82
CA LEU A 72 -11.47 -0.95 8.76
C LEU A 72 -10.21 -1.69 8.33
N VAL A 73 -9.45 -1.13 7.40
CA VAL A 73 -8.17 -1.67 6.97
C VAL A 73 -7.11 -0.59 7.17
N SER A 74 -6.14 -0.84 8.06
CA SER A 74 -4.94 0.00 8.19
C SER A 74 -4.17 -0.03 6.89
N GLN A 75 -3.68 1.12 6.43
CA GLN A 75 -2.72 1.15 5.32
C GLN A 75 -1.29 1.08 5.85
N GLU A 76 -0.95 1.99 6.76
CA GLU A 76 0.40 2.12 7.31
C GLU A 76 0.61 1.31 8.59
N ALA A 77 1.87 0.94 8.82
CA ALA A 77 2.28 0.30 10.07
C ALA A 77 2.06 1.22 11.30
N PRO A 78 1.82 0.63 12.49
CA PRO A 78 1.74 1.33 13.76
C PRO A 78 2.89 2.29 13.97
N ASN A 79 2.53 3.54 14.24
CA ASN A 79 3.45 4.58 14.63
C ASN A 79 2.82 5.40 15.76
N ASP A 80 3.66 5.93 16.64
CA ASP A 80 3.21 6.81 17.72
C ASP A 80 2.42 8.03 17.21
N ARG A 81 2.77 8.54 16.02
CA ARG A 81 2.05 9.63 15.34
C ARG A 81 0.63 9.26 14.94
N TYR A 82 0.34 7.97 14.75
CA TYR A 82 -0.95 7.45 14.29
C TYR A 82 -1.76 6.80 15.42
N LYS A 83 -1.43 7.06 16.69
CA LYS A 83 -2.18 6.51 17.84
C LYS A 83 -3.68 6.82 17.79
N TRP A 84 -4.06 7.96 17.22
CA TRP A 84 -5.44 8.39 17.00
C TRP A 84 -6.24 7.42 16.12
N HIS A 85 -5.57 6.70 15.21
CA HIS A 85 -6.19 5.70 14.33
C HIS A 85 -6.99 4.66 15.14
N ARG A 86 -6.48 4.26 16.32
CA ARG A 86 -7.12 3.25 17.19
C ARG A 86 -8.45 3.70 17.79
N ASN A 87 -8.74 4.99 17.78
CA ASN A 87 -9.99 5.54 18.34
C ASN A 87 -11.20 5.17 17.48
N SER A 88 -10.99 4.92 16.19
CA SER A 88 -12.05 4.57 15.25
C SER A 88 -12.48 3.10 15.37
N PHE A 89 -11.63 2.23 15.94
CA PHE A 89 -11.81 0.76 15.91
C PHE A 89 -13.15 0.30 16.49
N LYS A 90 -13.71 1.05 17.44
CA LYS A 90 -14.99 0.74 18.07
C LYS A 90 -16.20 0.85 17.12
N HIS A 91 -16.04 1.50 15.96
CA HIS A 91 -17.09 1.68 14.96
C HIS A 91 -17.15 0.55 13.92
N PHE A 92 -16.19 -0.38 13.95
CA PHE A 92 -16.03 -1.41 12.94
C PHE A 92 -16.25 -2.80 13.52
N SER A 93 -16.90 -3.65 12.73
CA SER A 93 -17.13 -5.05 13.07
C SER A 93 -15.83 -5.86 13.06
N GLN A 94 -14.92 -5.55 12.14
CA GLN A 94 -13.57 -6.08 12.09
C GLN A 94 -12.58 -5.00 11.64
N VAL A 95 -11.38 -5.04 12.19
CA VAL A 95 -10.28 -4.11 11.96
C VAL A 95 -9.06 -4.93 11.57
N TYR A 96 -8.65 -4.83 10.31
CA TYR A 96 -7.45 -5.43 9.78
C TYR A 96 -6.27 -4.49 9.98
N THR A 97 -5.30 -4.87 10.82
CA THR A 97 -4.23 -3.97 11.20
C THR A 97 -3.00 -4.68 11.75
N GLN A 98 -1.86 -4.01 11.72
CA GLN A 98 -0.61 -4.45 12.34
C GLN A 98 -0.47 -3.97 13.80
N TRP A 99 -1.43 -3.20 14.33
CA TRP A 99 -1.40 -2.79 15.74
C TRP A 99 -1.43 -4.03 16.66
N PRO A 100 -0.48 -4.18 17.61
CA PRO A 100 -0.39 -5.36 18.47
C PRO A 100 -1.43 -5.31 19.60
N LEU A 101 -2.71 -5.34 19.24
CA LEU A 101 -3.85 -5.22 20.15
C LEU A 101 -4.65 -6.50 20.22
N LYS A 102 -4.91 -6.99 21.43
CA LYS A 102 -5.80 -8.12 21.68
C LYS A 102 -7.22 -7.61 21.92
N LYS A 103 -7.95 -7.30 20.85
CA LYS A 103 -9.38 -6.91 20.89
C LYS A 103 -10.20 -7.87 20.03
N LYS A 104 -11.47 -8.11 20.42
CA LYS A 104 -12.35 -9.08 19.74
C LYS A 104 -12.55 -8.80 18.25
N ASN A 105 -12.50 -7.53 17.85
CA ASN A 105 -12.73 -7.08 16.48
C ASN A 105 -11.43 -6.71 15.76
N VAL A 106 -10.26 -7.01 16.33
CA VAL A 106 -8.97 -6.75 15.68
C VAL A 106 -8.44 -8.04 15.10
N VAL A 107 -8.13 -8.00 13.81
CA VAL A 107 -7.54 -9.10 13.03
C VAL A 107 -6.13 -8.65 12.59
N PRO A 108 -5.07 -9.31 13.06
CA PRO A 108 -3.71 -9.04 12.59
C PRO A 108 -3.61 -9.26 11.07
N SER A 109 -3.14 -8.27 10.32
CA SER A 109 -3.08 -8.33 8.85
C SER A 109 -2.07 -7.35 8.25
N HIS A 110 -1.67 -7.58 6.99
CA HIS A 110 -0.62 -6.87 6.26
C HIS A 110 -0.90 -5.40 5.91
N GLY A 111 -2.11 -4.93 6.21
CA GLY A 111 -2.56 -3.61 5.82
C GLY A 111 -2.84 -3.50 4.33
N PHE A 112 -3.03 -2.27 3.85
CA PHE A 112 -3.40 -1.99 2.47
C PHE A 112 -2.65 -0.78 1.92
N LEU A 113 -1.45 -1.04 1.40
CA LEU A 113 -0.71 -0.08 0.60
C LEU A 113 -0.56 -0.65 -0.81
N SER A 114 -1.06 0.11 -1.78
CA SER A 114 -0.83 -0.20 -3.18
C SER A 114 0.64 -0.02 -3.51
N TRP A 115 1.18 -0.88 -4.35
CA TRP A 115 2.57 -0.82 -4.82
C TRP A 115 2.78 0.24 -5.91
N TYR A 116 1.77 1.08 -6.19
CA TYR A 116 1.79 2.13 -7.22
C TYR A 116 2.29 1.62 -8.58
N ILE A 117 1.74 0.48 -9.01
CA ILE A 117 2.07 -0.14 -10.30
C ILE A 117 1.19 0.50 -11.36
N ASP A 118 1.78 1.27 -12.28
CA ASP A 118 1.07 1.88 -13.41
C ASP A 118 0.79 0.87 -14.53
N LYS A 119 0.14 -0.23 -14.17
CA LYS A 119 -0.38 -1.28 -15.06
C LYS A 119 -1.68 -1.81 -14.47
N SER A 120 -2.62 -2.15 -15.33
CA SER A 120 -3.86 -2.84 -14.98
C SER A 120 -3.61 -4.31 -14.68
N TYR A 121 -4.61 -4.96 -14.07
CA TYR A 121 -4.62 -6.40 -13.85
C TYR A 121 -4.36 -7.18 -15.15
N ASP A 122 -5.05 -6.82 -16.23
CA ASP A 122 -4.97 -7.53 -17.51
C ASP A 122 -3.59 -7.36 -18.18
N GLU A 123 -3.00 -6.17 -18.07
CA GLU A 123 -1.62 -5.91 -18.53
C GLU A 123 -0.61 -6.73 -17.73
N LEU A 124 -0.76 -6.83 -16.41
CA LEU A 124 0.11 -7.64 -15.57
C LEU A 124 -0.01 -9.14 -15.88
N GLN A 125 -1.21 -9.62 -16.19
CA GLN A 125 -1.41 -11.04 -16.56
C GLN A 125 -0.74 -11.42 -17.88
N THR A 126 -0.54 -10.45 -18.77
CA THR A 126 0.01 -10.67 -20.12
C THR A 126 1.44 -10.14 -20.29
N MET A 127 2.02 -9.60 -19.22
CA MET A 127 3.36 -9.03 -19.24
C MET A 127 4.41 -10.11 -19.52
N ASP A 128 5.24 -9.88 -20.54
CA ASP A 128 6.40 -10.74 -20.81
C ASP A 128 7.53 -10.43 -19.82
N LEU A 129 7.97 -11.47 -19.12
CA LEU A 129 9.04 -11.37 -18.12
C LEU A 129 10.39 -11.84 -18.67
N ASN A 130 10.47 -12.27 -19.94
CA ASN A 130 11.66 -12.91 -20.52
C ASN A 130 12.74 -11.93 -21.00
N GLU A 131 12.54 -10.62 -20.90
CA GLU A 131 13.57 -9.67 -21.28
C GLU A 131 14.83 -9.78 -20.40
N PRO A 132 16.04 -9.79 -20.99
CA PRO A 132 17.27 -9.85 -20.22
C PRO A 132 17.44 -8.59 -19.38
N ARG A 133 17.73 -8.79 -18.09
CA ARG A 133 17.99 -7.69 -17.13
C ARG A 133 19.36 -7.10 -17.40
N LYS A 134 19.44 -5.77 -17.38
CA LYS A 134 20.63 -4.98 -17.72
C LYS A 134 21.56 -4.77 -16.53
N ASN A 135 20.98 -4.70 -15.32
CA ASN A 135 21.66 -4.36 -14.08
C ASN A 135 21.44 -5.46 -13.02
N ASP A 136 22.29 -5.49 -11.99
CA ASP A 136 22.20 -6.55 -10.98
C ASP A 136 21.22 -6.21 -9.86
N VAL A 137 21.47 -5.15 -9.09
CA VAL A 137 20.68 -4.84 -7.89
C VAL A 137 20.25 -3.37 -7.87
N ALA A 138 18.96 -3.12 -7.62
CA ALA A 138 18.43 -1.79 -7.36
C ALA A 138 17.94 -1.64 -5.92
N TYR A 139 18.14 -0.46 -5.36
CA TYR A 139 17.35 0.04 -4.24
C TYR A 139 16.65 1.33 -4.67
N ILE A 140 15.31 1.35 -4.60
CA ILE A 140 14.51 2.56 -4.85
C ILE A 140 13.96 3.04 -3.51
N GLY A 141 14.41 4.21 -3.07
CA GLY A 141 13.98 4.78 -1.80
C GLY A 141 14.38 6.23 -1.61
N ASN A 142 14.18 6.71 -0.39
CA ASN A 142 14.43 8.08 0.01
C ASN A 142 15.32 8.13 1.27
N LYS A 143 16.21 9.14 1.34
CA LYS A 143 17.12 9.42 2.48
C LYS A 143 16.41 10.08 3.67
N GLU A 144 15.08 10.18 3.61
CA GLU A 144 14.30 10.66 4.75
C GLU A 144 14.55 9.79 5.98
N SER A 145 14.64 10.45 7.13
CA SER A 145 15.11 9.86 8.37
C SER A 145 14.25 10.33 9.54
N ILE A 146 12.93 10.31 9.33
CA ILE A 146 11.92 10.75 10.29
C ILE A 146 11.71 9.67 11.37
N LEU A 147 11.82 8.39 10.98
CA LEU A 147 11.67 7.23 11.84
C LEU A 147 13.01 6.54 12.07
N ILE A 148 13.19 5.95 13.25
CA ILE A 148 14.42 5.22 13.59
C ILE A 148 14.70 4.05 12.63
N GLY A 149 13.65 3.38 12.13
CA GLY A 149 13.84 2.31 11.14
C GLY A 149 14.27 2.83 9.77
N GLN A 150 13.87 4.06 9.38
CA GLN A 150 14.39 4.71 8.18
C GLN A 150 15.89 5.02 8.33
N VAL A 151 16.32 5.51 9.49
CA VAL A 151 17.76 5.74 9.78
C VAL A 151 18.55 4.46 9.58
N LYS A 152 18.14 3.36 10.24
CA LYS A 152 18.82 2.06 10.14
C LYS A 152 18.82 1.50 8.72
N ARG A 153 17.69 1.63 8.00
CA ARG A 153 17.59 1.25 6.59
C ARG A 153 18.60 2.01 5.74
N ASN A 154 18.69 3.33 5.92
CA ASN A 154 19.59 4.18 5.15
C ASN A 154 21.06 3.88 5.48
N GLU A 155 21.40 3.65 6.75
CA GLU A 155 22.75 3.21 7.16
C GLU A 155 23.13 1.88 6.50
N PHE A 156 22.23 0.90 6.50
CA PHE A 156 22.43 -0.39 5.85
C PHE A 156 22.63 -0.26 4.34
N VAL A 157 21.79 0.52 3.67
CA VAL A 157 21.84 0.76 2.23
C VAL A 157 23.13 1.48 1.81
N GLU A 158 23.56 2.49 2.57
CA GLU A 158 24.81 3.21 2.30
C GLU A 158 26.04 2.33 2.53
N GLU A 159 26.00 1.44 3.54
CA GLU A 159 27.08 0.47 3.75
C GLU A 159 27.12 -0.59 2.64
N LEU A 160 25.97 -1.11 2.21
CA LEU A 160 25.90 -1.99 1.05
C LEU A 160 26.50 -1.30 -0.18
N ASN A 161 26.10 -0.06 -0.46
CA ASN A 161 26.63 0.70 -1.58
C ASN A 161 28.17 0.80 -1.56
N ARG A 162 28.77 1.00 -0.38
CA ARG A 162 30.24 0.97 -0.23
C ARG A 162 30.85 -0.39 -0.50
N VAL A 163 30.23 -1.47 -0.03
CA VAL A 163 30.70 -2.83 -0.28
C VAL A 163 30.67 -3.14 -1.78
N PHE A 164 29.55 -2.84 -2.46
CA PHE A 164 29.40 -3.05 -3.91
C PHE A 164 30.30 -2.13 -4.74
N ALA A 165 30.57 -0.90 -4.31
CA ALA A 165 31.53 -0.03 -4.99
C ALA A 165 32.96 -0.60 -5.01
N ASN A 166 33.29 -1.52 -4.09
CA ASN A 166 34.58 -2.23 -4.06
C ASN A 166 34.53 -3.60 -4.77
N ASP A 167 33.36 -4.05 -5.24
CA ASP A 167 33.17 -5.30 -5.96
C ASP A 167 32.85 -5.03 -7.44
N ASN A 168 33.79 -5.31 -8.32
CA ASN A 168 33.62 -5.09 -9.76
C ASN A 168 32.71 -6.12 -10.45
N ASN A 169 32.16 -7.10 -9.72
CA ASN A 169 31.35 -8.18 -10.31
C ASN A 169 29.84 -7.90 -10.28
N LEU A 170 29.36 -6.92 -9.50
CA LEU A 170 27.93 -6.65 -9.32
C LEU A 170 27.65 -5.14 -9.28
N SER A 171 26.66 -4.68 -10.04
CA SER A 171 26.16 -3.30 -9.91
C SER A 171 25.09 -3.15 -8.83
N PHE A 172 25.19 -2.08 -8.03
CA PHE A 172 24.20 -1.71 -7.01
C PHE A 172 23.81 -0.25 -7.19
N ASP A 173 22.58 0.00 -7.65
CA ASP A 173 22.11 1.36 -7.93
C ASP A 173 21.20 1.88 -6.81
N LEU A 174 21.55 3.06 -6.30
CA LEU A 174 20.73 3.86 -5.40
C LEU A 174 19.85 4.81 -6.20
N LEU A 175 18.55 4.54 -6.22
CA LEU A 175 17.57 5.26 -7.02
C LEU A 175 16.57 6.01 -6.11
N GLY A 176 16.15 7.18 -6.56
CA GLY A 176 15.19 8.05 -5.88
C GLY A 176 15.62 9.52 -5.87
N ARG A 177 14.67 10.42 -5.60
CA ARG A 177 14.87 11.88 -5.64
C ARG A 177 16.04 12.33 -4.74
N THR A 178 16.13 11.78 -3.54
CA THR A 178 17.20 12.14 -2.59
C THR A 178 18.57 11.55 -2.92
N TYR A 179 18.63 10.60 -3.87
CA TYR A 179 19.86 10.04 -4.41
C TYR A 179 20.28 10.73 -5.72
N GLY A 180 19.51 11.71 -6.22
CA GLY A 180 19.80 12.39 -7.48
C GLY A 180 19.40 11.60 -8.74
N ALA A 181 18.73 10.46 -8.58
CA ALA A 181 18.28 9.58 -9.65
C ALA A 181 16.77 9.36 -9.54
N PRO A 182 15.92 10.36 -9.86
CA PRO A 182 14.47 10.22 -9.77
C PRO A 182 13.96 9.07 -10.64
N VAL A 183 12.92 8.38 -10.15
CA VAL A 183 12.26 7.28 -10.84
C VAL A 183 10.83 7.70 -11.11
N ASP A 184 10.45 7.74 -12.38
CA ASP A 184 9.09 8.11 -12.79
C ASP A 184 8.12 6.94 -12.59
N ASN A 185 8.52 5.74 -13.04
CA ASN A 185 7.76 4.51 -12.89
C ASN A 185 8.61 3.43 -12.20
N LYS A 186 8.20 3.05 -10.99
CA LYS A 186 8.92 2.05 -10.19
C LYS A 186 8.92 0.67 -10.84
N CYS A 187 7.79 0.26 -11.43
CA CYS A 187 7.64 -1.05 -12.06
C CYS A 187 8.56 -1.19 -13.27
N ASP A 188 8.52 -0.23 -14.19
CA ASP A 188 9.35 -0.25 -15.39
C ASP A 188 10.84 -0.16 -15.04
N LYS A 189 11.20 0.68 -14.05
CA LYS A 189 12.60 0.80 -13.63
C LYS A 189 13.13 -0.49 -13.02
N LEU A 190 12.36 -1.17 -12.18
CA LEU A 190 12.77 -2.44 -11.57
C LEU A 190 12.88 -3.57 -12.59
N ALA A 191 12.14 -3.52 -13.71
CA ALA A 191 12.23 -4.51 -14.78
C ALA A 191 13.61 -4.52 -15.48
N GLU A 192 14.46 -3.51 -15.25
CA GLU A 192 15.84 -3.48 -15.75
C GLU A 192 16.83 -4.27 -14.86
N TYR A 193 16.44 -4.65 -13.64
CA TYR A 193 17.32 -5.23 -12.62
C TYR A 193 17.02 -6.71 -12.36
N LYS A 194 18.04 -7.49 -12.02
CA LYS A 194 17.88 -8.89 -11.59
C LYS A 194 17.28 -8.99 -10.19
N TYR A 195 17.66 -8.08 -9.31
CA TYR A 195 17.23 -8.04 -7.92
C TYR A 195 16.81 -6.64 -7.50
N ALA A 196 15.84 -6.57 -6.60
CA ALA A 196 15.43 -5.35 -5.93
C ALA A 196 15.58 -5.54 -4.42
N LEU A 197 16.28 -4.63 -3.76
CA LEU A 197 16.33 -4.58 -2.31
C LEU A 197 15.03 -3.97 -1.79
N ALA A 198 14.13 -4.82 -1.29
CA ALA A 198 12.91 -4.42 -0.59
C ALA A 198 13.13 -4.50 0.92
N ILE A 199 13.15 -3.35 1.59
CA ILE A 199 13.36 -3.25 3.03
C ILE A 199 12.43 -2.21 3.63
N GLU A 200 11.67 -2.64 4.64
CA GLU A 200 10.70 -1.80 5.30
C GLU A 200 11.32 -0.70 6.15
N ASN A 201 10.52 0.34 6.39
CA ASN A 201 10.93 1.49 7.21
C ASN A 201 10.83 1.24 8.73
N THR A 202 10.31 0.08 9.14
CA THR A 202 10.15 -0.35 10.53
C THR A 202 9.99 -1.87 10.62
N ILE A 203 10.12 -2.44 11.82
CA ILE A 203 9.88 -3.87 12.08
C ILE A 203 8.59 -3.98 12.89
N VAL A 204 7.54 -4.49 12.26
CA VAL A 204 6.25 -4.76 12.89
C VAL A 204 5.71 -6.08 12.34
N ASP A 205 5.07 -6.87 13.19
CA ASP A 205 4.38 -8.09 12.77
C ASP A 205 3.35 -7.77 11.69
N HIS A 206 3.34 -8.55 10.62
CA HIS A 206 2.45 -8.34 9.48
C HIS A 206 2.71 -7.01 8.74
N TYR A 207 3.95 -6.54 8.61
CA TYR A 207 4.27 -5.41 7.72
C TYR A 207 5.19 -5.86 6.60
N TRP A 208 4.60 -6.22 5.46
CA TRP A 208 5.25 -6.69 4.23
C TRP A 208 4.39 -6.39 3.01
#